data_AF-A0AAV0BG20-F1
#
_entry.id   AF-A0AAV0BG20-F1
#
_cell.length_a   1.000
_cell.length_b   1.000
_cell.length_c   1.000
_cell.angle_alpha   90.00
_cell.angle_beta   90.00
_cell.angle_gamma   90.00
#
_symmetry.space_group_name_H-M   'P 1'
#
loop_
_entity.id
_entity.type
_entity.pdbx_description
1 polymer ?
#
loop_
_entity_poly.entity_id
_entity_poly.type
_entity_poly.pdbx_seq_one_letter_code
_entity_poly.pdbx_strand_id
1 'polypeptide(L)'
;MDASNFSSSDSNQLNRLIEQKQMKDFLKLYSSLVERCFSSCCNDFTSRSLSSKEETCVNNCADKFLKHSERVGARFSEHNAEMMQKQQQ
;
A
#
# COMPACT_ATOMS: atom_id res chain seq x y z
N MET A 1 -14.60 6.83 8.95
CA MET A 1 -15.72 6.99 8.00
C MET A 1 -16.92 6.38 8.70
N ASP A 2 -17.73 7.21 9.35
CA ASP A 2 -18.86 6.75 10.14
C ASP A 2 -20.06 6.48 9.22
N ALA A 3 -20.36 5.21 8.99
CA ALA A 3 -21.44 4.77 8.10
C ALA A 3 -22.82 4.73 8.78
N SER A 4 -22.88 5.06 10.08
CA SER A 4 -24.10 4.94 10.89
C SER A 4 -25.21 5.95 10.53
N ASN A 5 -24.90 6.97 9.72
CA ASN A 5 -25.83 8.03 9.30
C ASN A 5 -26.46 7.83 7.90
N PHE A 6 -26.17 6.73 7.21
CA PHE A 6 -26.66 6.45 5.85
C PHE A 6 -27.82 5.45 5.83
N SER A 7 -28.77 5.61 4.90
CA SER A 7 -29.83 4.61 4.63
C SER A 7 -29.22 3.22 4.40
N SER A 8 -29.94 2.15 4.76
CA SER A 8 -29.47 0.76 4.59
C SER A 8 -29.09 0.43 3.13
N SER A 9 -29.74 1.08 2.16
CA SER A 9 -29.40 0.97 0.73
C SER A 9 -28.08 1.67 0.39
N ASP A 10 -27.82 2.83 1.00
CA ASP A 10 -26.61 3.64 0.78
C ASP A 10 -25.38 2.97 1.41
N SER A 11 -25.55 2.32 2.57
CA SER A 11 -24.49 1.55 3.23
C SER A 11 -23.99 0.38 2.36
N ASN A 12 -24.89 -0.32 1.68
CA ASN A 12 -24.52 -1.41 0.76
C ASN A 12 -23.77 -0.90 -0.48
N GLN A 13 -24.19 0.24 -1.03
CA GLN A 13 -23.49 0.87 -2.14
C GLN A 13 -22.10 1.36 -1.72
N LEU A 14 -21.98 1.95 -0.52
CA LEU A 14 -20.71 2.39 0.05
C LEU A 14 -19.73 1.23 0.24
N ASN A 15 -20.19 0.09 0.77
CA ASN A 15 -19.35 -1.10 0.96
C ASN A 15 -18.77 -1.62 -0.36
N ARG A 16 -19.58 -1.67 -1.42
CA ARG A 16 -19.11 -2.06 -2.77
C ARG A 16 -18.04 -1.11 -3.30
N LEU A 17 -18.21 0.20 -3.09
CA LEU A 17 -17.22 1.19 -3.49
C LEU A 17 -15.91 1.05 -2.69
N ILE A 18 -15.99 0.73 -1.41
CA ILE A 18 -14.82 0.48 -0.55
C ILE A 18 -14.05 -0.74 -1.07
N GLU A 19 -14.72 -1.86 -1.35
CA GLU A 19 -14.09 -3.08 -1.88
C GLU A 19 -13.39 -2.82 -3.22
N GLN A 20 -14.07 -2.12 -4.15
CA GLN A 20 -13.47 -1.73 -5.43
C GLN A 20 -12.23 -0.86 -5.24
N LYS A 21 -12.29 0.08 -4.30
CA LYS A 21 -11.16 0.95 -3.99
C LYS A 21 -9.99 0.16 -3.41
N GLN A 22 -10.24 -0.77 -2.48
CA GLN A 22 -9.19 -1.62 -1.91
C GLN A 22 -8.44 -2.40 -2.99
N MET A 23 -9.16 -2.99 -3.95
CA MET A 23 -8.54 -3.70 -5.08
C MET A 23 -7.68 -2.78 -5.94
N LYS A 24 -8.17 -1.58 -6.24
CA LYS A 24 -7.42 -0.59 -7.03
C LYS A 24 -6.15 -0.12 -6.31
N ASP A 25 -6.26 0.13 -5.01
CA ASP A 25 -5.13 0.57 -4.18
C ASP A 25 -4.08 -0.54 -4.07
N PHE A 26 -4.51 -1.80 -3.98
CA PHE A 26 -3.61 -2.97 -4.00
C PHE A 26 -2.84 -3.07 -5.32
N LEU A 27 -3.50 -2.94 -6.47
CA LEU A 27 -2.82 -2.98 -7.78
C LEU A 27 -1.82 -1.83 -7.95
N LYS A 28 -2.15 -0.65 -7.39
CA LYS A 28 -1.22 0.49 -7.37
C LYS A 28 0.00 0.19 -6.50
N LEU A 29 -0.19 -0.36 -5.31
CA LEU A 29 0.88 -0.79 -4.43
C LEU A 29 1.80 -1.80 -5.12
N TYR A 30 1.22 -2.81 -5.77
CA TYR A 30 1.95 -3.82 -6.53
C TYR A 30 2.82 -3.18 -7.64
N SER A 31 2.23 -2.32 -8.47
CA SER A 31 2.95 -1.65 -9.55
C SER A 31 4.12 -0.81 -9.03
N SER A 32 3.87 -0.02 -7.98
CA SER A 32 4.92 0.80 -7.35
C SER A 32 6.02 -0.04 -6.71
N LEU A 33 5.69 -1.19 -6.12
CA LEU A 33 6.67 -2.12 -5.56
C LEU A 33 7.57 -2.69 -6.66
N VAL A 34 6.98 -3.15 -7.77
CA VAL A 34 7.71 -3.70 -8.91
C VAL A 34 8.68 -2.66 -9.48
N GLU A 35 8.20 -1.45 -9.77
CA GLU A 35 9.03 -0.35 -10.30
C GLU A 35 10.19 -0.01 -9.36
N ARG A 36 9.92 0.05 -8.05
CA ARG A 36 10.92 0.40 -7.06
C ARG A 36 12.01 -0.66 -6.91
N CYS A 37 11.62 -1.94 -6.85
CA CYS A 37 12.60 -3.01 -6.70
C CYS A 37 13.39 -3.21 -7.99
N PHE A 38 12.76 -3.07 -9.16
CA PHE A 38 13.47 -3.08 -10.43
C PHE A 38 14.53 -1.97 -10.50
N SER A 39 14.15 -0.71 -10.24
CA SER A 39 15.08 0.43 -10.30
C SER A 39 16.20 0.38 -9.26
N SER A 40 15.98 -0.27 -8.12
CA SER A 40 16.98 -0.36 -7.04
C SER A 40 17.90 -1.57 -7.15
N CYS A 41 17.41 -2.68 -7.70
CA CYS A 41 18.11 -3.96 -7.66
C CYS A 41 18.62 -4.42 -9.03
N CYS A 42 17.88 -4.20 -10.11
CA CYS A 42 18.25 -4.67 -11.45
C CYS A 42 19.20 -3.65 -12.10
N ASN A 43 20.51 -3.91 -12.00
CA ASN A 43 21.54 -2.99 -12.46
C ASN A 43 22.56 -3.64 -13.41
N ASP A 44 22.49 -4.95 -13.63
CA ASP A 44 23.28 -5.66 -14.62
C ASP A 44 22.40 -6.02 -15.83
N PHE A 45 22.73 -5.47 -16.99
CA PHE A 45 21.99 -5.68 -18.24
C PHE A 45 22.75 -6.55 -19.24
N THR A 46 23.70 -7.37 -18.77
CA THR A 46 24.48 -8.29 -19.63
C THR A 46 23.74 -9.60 -19.92
N SER A 47 22.69 -9.94 -19.17
CA SER A 47 21.85 -11.13 -19.35
C SER A 47 20.36 -10.77 -19.37
N ARG A 48 19.54 -11.68 -19.93
CA ARG A 48 18.06 -11.62 -19.84
C ARG A 48 17.52 -12.13 -18.52
N SER A 49 18.30 -12.92 -17.79
CA SER A 49 17.94 -13.49 -16.50
C SER A 49 18.54 -12.67 -15.37
N LEU A 50 17.85 -12.57 -14.24
CA LEU A 50 18.41 -11.99 -13.03
C LEU A 50 19.60 -12.82 -12.54
N SER A 51 20.62 -12.15 -12.03
CA SER A 51 21.67 -12.79 -11.26
C SER A 51 21.18 -13.18 -9.86
N SER A 52 21.87 -14.11 -9.20
CA SER A 52 21.54 -14.51 -7.81
C SER A 52 21.58 -13.34 -6.81
N LYS A 53 22.45 -12.34 -7.08
CA LYS A 53 22.53 -11.11 -6.28
C LYS A 53 21.29 -10.24 -6.47
N GLU A 54 20.83 -10.08 -7.71
CA GLU A 54 19.63 -9.30 -8.03
C GLU A 54 18.37 -9.97 -7.48
N GLU A 55 18.25 -11.30 -7.61
CA GLU A 55 17.15 -12.07 -6.99
C GLU A 55 17.08 -11.86 -5.48
N THR A 56 18.22 -11.97 -4.79
CA THR A 56 18.32 -11.72 -3.36
C THR A 56 17.93 -10.28 -3.02
N CYS A 57 18.37 -9.30 -3.80
CA CYS A 57 18.02 -7.89 -3.62
C CYS A 57 16.52 -7.65 -3.79
N VAL A 58 15.89 -8.19 -4.84
CA VAL A 58 14.45 -8.02 -5.11
C VAL A 58 13.61 -8.62 -3.98
N ASN A 59 13.96 -9.80 -3.49
CA ASN A 59 13.29 -10.43 -2.34
C ASN A 59 13.38 -9.56 -1.08
N ASN A 60 14.58 -9.07 -0.75
CA ASN A 60 14.78 -8.19 0.39
C ASN A 60 14.07 -6.84 0.22
N CYS A 61 14.04 -6.30 -1.01
CA CYS A 61 13.34 -5.06 -1.34
C CYS A 61 11.83 -5.21 -1.10
N ALA A 62 11.23 -6.30 -1.59
CA ALA A 62 9.81 -6.56 -1.41
C ALA A 62 9.43 -6.70 0.06
N ASP A 63 10.14 -7.55 0.81
CA ASP A 63 9.89 -7.76 2.24
C ASP A 63 10.04 -6.45 3.04
N LYS A 64 11.14 -5.71 2.78
CA LYS A 64 11.40 -4.43 3.44
C LYS A 64 10.32 -3.39 3.11
N PHE A 65 9.89 -3.30 1.86
CA PHE A 65 8.89 -2.32 1.44
C PHE A 65 7.50 -2.61 2.01
N LEU A 66 7.09 -3.87 2.07
CA LEU A 66 5.81 -4.25 2.65
C LEU A 66 5.79 -3.97 4.16
N LYS A 67 6.82 -4.41 4.90
CA LYS A 67 6.96 -4.10 6.34
C LYS A 67 7.02 -2.60 6.61
N HIS A 68 7.71 -1.85 5.74
CA HIS A 68 7.75 -0.40 5.82
C HIS A 68 6.36 0.22 5.60
N SER A 69 5.64 -0.23 4.58
CA SER A 69 4.31 0.30 4.25
C SER A 69 3.31 0.04 5.38
N GLU A 70 3.35 -1.16 5.97
CA GLU A 70 2.54 -1.50 7.16
C GLU A 70 2.85 -0.58 8.34
N ARG A 71 4.15 -0.40 8.66
CA ARG A 71 4.58 0.46 9.77
C ARG A 71 4.17 1.91 9.55
N VAL A 72 4.35 2.44 8.34
CA VAL A 72 3.93 3.81 7.99
C VAL A 72 2.41 3.94 8.10
N GLY A 73 1.66 2.94 7.62
CA GLY A 73 0.20 2.90 7.75
C GLY A 73 -0.28 2.97 9.20
N ALA A 74 0.36 2.20 10.10
CA ALA A 74 0.05 2.24 11.53
C ALA A 74 0.28 3.64 12.13
N ARG A 75 1.44 4.26 11.88
CA ARG A 75 1.75 5.62 12.37
C ARG A 75 0.84 6.68 11.77
N PHE A 76 0.51 6.55 10.49
CA PHE A 76 -0.43 7.45 9.83
C PHE A 76 -1.82 7.39 10.48
N SER A 77 -2.31 6.19 10.81
CA SER A 77 -3.59 6.02 11.51
C SER A 77 -3.59 6.69 12.89
N GLU A 78 -2.53 6.50 13.66
CA GLU A 78 -2.33 7.15 14.96
C GLU A 78 -2.41 8.69 14.83
N HIS A 79 -1.60 9.28 13.95
CA HIS A 79 -1.58 10.73 13.76
C HIS A 79 -2.88 11.28 13.18
N ASN A 80 -3.54 10.56 12.28
CA ASN A 80 -4.81 10.98 11.74
C ASN A 80 -5.90 11.02 12.83
N ALA A 81 -5.89 10.08 13.78
CA ALA A 81 -6.80 10.10 14.92
C ALA A 81 -6.52 11.30 15.86
N GLU A 82 -5.25 11.59 16.16
CA GLU A 82 -4.84 12.76 16.96
C GLU A 82 -5.29 14.08 16.31
N MET A 83 -5.13 14.21 14.99
CA MET A 83 -5.53 15.39 14.23
C MET A 83 -7.04 15.61 14.25
N MET A 84 -7.84 14.55 14.13
CA MET A 84 -9.30 14.65 14.22
C MET A 84 -9.75 15.08 15.63
N GLN A 85 -9.09 14.59 16.69
CA GLN A 85 -9.39 15.04 18.07
C GLN A 85 -9.09 16.52 18.27
N LYS A 86 -7.99 17.02 17.70
CA LYS A 86 -7.64 18.45 17.75
C LYS A 86 -8.60 19.35 16.98
N GLN A 87 -9.28 18.85 15.93
CA GLN A 87 -10.27 19.62 15.18
C GLN A 87 -11.64 19.71 15.86
N GLN A 88 -11.91 18.87 16.85
CA GLN A 88 -13.17 18.89 17.62
C GLN A 88 -13.11 19.77 18.87
N GLN A 89 -11.94 20.36 19.18
CA GLN A 89 -11.74 21.38 20.20
C GLN A 89 -11.70 22.76 19.55
#